data_AF-A0A9D0KL88-F1
#
_entry.id   AF-A0A9D0KL88-F1
#
_cell.length_a   1.000
_cell.length_b   1.000
_cell.length_c   1.000
_cell.angle_alpha   90.00
_cell.angle_beta   90.00
_cell.angle_gamma   90.00
#
_symmetry.space_group_name_H-M   'P 1'
#
loop_
_entity.id
_entity.type
_entity.pdbx_description
1 polymer ?
#
loop_
_entity_poly.entity_id
_entity_poly.type
_entity_poly.pdbx_seq_one_letter_code
_entity_poly.pdbx_strand_id
1 'polypeptide(L)'
;MKTAPDTPEEQALIQAAQTGDVTAFNELVLRYQTQVYNLAYHIMHDESAADDAAQTAFISAYRALKRFRGGSFRAWLLRIVTNACYDELRRHKRRPQISWEEFGDVDEEANPHMADTSVSPEEALAQQELRDLLERTIAKLPQHQRMTLILVDQMGLSYKEAAQVMRVAQGTVKSRLARARQTMQSLLQSESELLPHRYRL
;
A
#
# COMPACT_ATOMS: atom_id res chain seq x y z
N MET A 1 -1.26 18.77 6.45
CA MET A 1 -2.21 17.68 6.15
C MET A 1 -2.87 17.22 7.44
N LYS A 2 -4.13 17.60 7.66
CA LYS A 2 -4.95 17.12 8.79
C LYS A 2 -5.37 15.68 8.50
N THR A 3 -5.52 14.86 9.53
CA THR A 3 -6.19 13.55 9.44
C THR A 3 -7.62 13.77 8.97
N ALA A 4 -8.04 13.09 7.90
CA ALA A 4 -9.46 13.03 7.56
C ALA A 4 -10.18 12.25 8.67
N PRO A 5 -11.22 12.82 9.31
CA PRO A 5 -12.06 12.04 10.20
C PRO A 5 -12.81 10.97 9.39
N ASP A 6 -13.06 9.83 10.02
CA ASP A 6 -13.92 8.78 9.46
C ASP A 6 -15.29 9.40 9.11
N THR A 7 -15.86 9.02 7.97
CA THR A 7 -17.15 9.59 7.54
C THR A 7 -18.26 9.13 8.51
N PRO A 8 -19.37 9.89 8.66
CA PRO A 8 -20.47 9.46 9.54
C PRO A 8 -21.00 8.05 9.21
N GLU A 9 -21.00 7.71 7.92
CA GLU A 9 -21.36 6.39 7.41
C GLU A 9 -20.35 5.31 7.84
N GLU A 10 -19.05 5.58 7.67
CA GLU A 10 -18.00 4.67 8.15
C GLU A 10 -18.07 4.44 9.66
N GLN A 11 -18.30 5.51 10.43
CA GLN A 11 -18.41 5.41 11.88
C GLN A 11 -19.61 4.53 12.30
N ALA A 12 -20.73 4.62 11.57
CA ALA A 12 -21.89 3.76 11.81
C ALA A 12 -21.59 2.28 11.50
N LEU A 13 -20.91 2.00 10.39
CA LEU A 13 -20.46 0.65 10.05
C LEU A 13 -19.53 0.07 11.12
N ILE A 14 -18.57 0.88 11.60
CA ILE A 14 -17.64 0.48 12.67
C ILE A 14 -18.42 0.14 13.94
N GLN A 15 -19.37 0.98 14.35
CA GLN A 15 -20.17 0.75 15.56
C GLN A 15 -21.04 -0.51 15.46
N ALA A 16 -21.70 -0.74 14.33
CA ALA A 16 -22.47 -1.95 14.09
C ALA A 16 -21.58 -3.20 14.08
N ALA A 17 -20.42 -3.14 13.41
CA ALA A 17 -19.47 -4.23 13.40
C ALA A 17 -18.89 -4.53 14.80
N GLN A 18 -18.72 -3.51 15.66
CA GLN A 18 -18.31 -3.69 17.05
C GLN A 18 -19.34 -4.44 17.90
N THR A 19 -20.64 -4.30 17.62
CA THR A 19 -21.72 -5.02 18.31
C THR A 19 -21.95 -6.43 17.76
N GLY A 20 -21.28 -6.80 16.68
CA GLY A 20 -21.30 -8.15 16.09
C GLY A 20 -21.99 -8.25 14.74
N ASP A 21 -22.33 -7.13 14.10
CA ASP A 21 -22.87 -7.12 12.74
C ASP A 21 -21.76 -7.49 11.72
N VAL A 22 -21.83 -8.72 11.22
CA VAL A 22 -20.88 -9.25 10.23
C VAL A 22 -21.04 -8.54 8.88
N THR A 23 -22.25 -8.13 8.52
CA THR A 23 -22.53 -7.43 7.26
C THR A 23 -21.86 -6.06 7.27
N ALA A 24 -21.98 -5.33 8.38
CA ALA A 24 -21.30 -4.05 8.54
C ALA A 24 -19.76 -4.18 8.45
N PHE A 25 -19.20 -5.27 8.99
CA PHE A 25 -17.77 -5.54 8.82
C PHE A 25 -17.41 -5.87 7.37
N ASN A 26 -18.25 -6.62 6.66
CA ASN A 26 -18.03 -6.94 5.25
C ASN A 26 -17.98 -5.68 4.38
N GLU A 27 -18.84 -4.69 4.64
CA GLU A 27 -18.78 -3.39 3.96
C GLU A 27 -17.45 -2.65 4.22
N LEU A 28 -16.93 -2.72 5.45
CA LEU A 28 -15.60 -2.19 5.76
C LEU A 28 -14.49 -2.95 5.01
N VAL A 29 -14.61 -4.28 4.86
CA VAL A 29 -13.66 -5.08 4.06
C VAL A 29 -13.69 -4.61 2.61
N LEU A 30 -14.86 -4.55 1.97
CA LEU A 30 -15.00 -4.11 0.58
C LEU A 30 -14.45 -2.70 0.35
N ARG A 31 -14.67 -1.79 1.32
CA ARG A 31 -14.17 -0.41 1.27
C ARG A 31 -12.63 -0.33 1.31
N TYR A 32 -11.97 -1.28 1.98
CA TYR A 32 -10.54 -1.20 2.26
C TYR A 32 -9.69 -2.28 1.58
N GLN A 33 -10.28 -3.30 0.96
CA GLN A 33 -9.56 -4.46 0.41
C GLN A 33 -8.45 -4.06 -0.56
N THR A 34 -8.69 -3.11 -1.47
CA THR A 34 -7.68 -2.65 -2.44
C THR A 34 -6.51 -1.98 -1.73
N GLN A 35 -6.77 -1.12 -0.74
CA GLN A 35 -5.71 -0.45 0.02
C GLN A 35 -4.92 -1.43 0.89
N VAL A 36 -5.60 -2.43 1.46
CA VAL A 36 -4.98 -3.48 2.27
C VAL A 36 -4.08 -4.36 1.40
N TYR A 37 -4.59 -4.84 0.26
CA TYR A 37 -3.84 -5.64 -0.69
C TYR A 37 -2.64 -4.88 -1.24
N ASN A 38 -2.83 -3.66 -1.75
CA ASN A 38 -1.74 -2.88 -2.33
C ASN A 38 -0.62 -2.62 -1.30
N LEU A 39 -0.97 -2.32 -0.04
CA LEU A 39 0.03 -2.15 1.01
C LEU A 39 0.77 -3.47 1.31
N ALA A 40 0.04 -4.59 1.37
CA ALA A 40 0.65 -5.91 1.57
C ALA A 40 1.61 -6.26 0.42
N TYR A 41 1.16 -6.09 -0.82
CA TYR A 41 1.95 -6.33 -2.02
C TYR A 41 3.25 -5.52 -2.02
N HIS A 42 3.20 -4.22 -1.74
CA HIS A 42 4.40 -3.39 -1.66
C HIS A 42 5.40 -3.78 -0.54
N ILE A 43 4.93 -4.50 0.48
CA ILE A 43 5.79 -5.02 1.55
C ILE A 43 6.37 -6.39 1.16
N MET A 44 5.53 -7.26 0.61
CA MET A 44 5.83 -8.67 0.37
C MET A 44 6.58 -8.91 -0.94
N HIS A 45 6.27 -8.15 -2.00
CA HIS A 45 6.74 -8.38 -3.39
C HIS A 45 6.43 -9.80 -3.89
N ASP A 46 5.29 -10.34 -3.48
CA ASP A 46 4.80 -11.67 -3.82
C ASP A 46 3.27 -11.64 -3.67
N GLU A 47 2.54 -12.04 -4.71
CA GLU A 47 1.08 -11.96 -4.76
C GLU A 47 0.44 -12.89 -3.72
N SER A 48 0.86 -14.16 -3.69
CA SER A 48 0.31 -15.15 -2.76
C SER A 48 0.54 -14.75 -1.31
N ALA A 49 1.73 -14.26 -0.97
CA ALA A 49 2.06 -13.83 0.37
C ALA A 49 1.36 -12.49 0.72
N ALA A 50 1.07 -11.65 -0.26
CA ALA A 50 0.28 -10.44 -0.06
C ALA A 50 -1.18 -10.78 0.25
N ASP A 51 -1.79 -11.71 -0.48
CA ASP A 51 -3.14 -12.22 -0.23
C ASP A 51 -3.26 -12.85 1.17
N ASP A 52 -2.33 -13.71 1.53
CA ASP A 52 -2.29 -14.35 2.85
C ASP A 52 -2.15 -13.31 3.97
N ALA A 53 -1.29 -12.31 3.78
CA ALA A 53 -1.11 -11.22 4.74
C ALA A 53 -2.36 -10.34 4.85
N ALA A 54 -3.01 -10.02 3.73
CA ALA A 54 -4.25 -9.25 3.68
C ALA A 54 -5.39 -9.98 4.40
N GLN A 55 -5.58 -11.27 4.13
CA GLN A 55 -6.59 -12.09 4.78
C GLN A 55 -6.32 -12.18 6.29
N THR A 56 -5.07 -12.46 6.67
CA THR A 56 -4.65 -12.50 8.08
C THR A 56 -4.91 -11.16 8.78
N ALA A 57 -4.68 -10.05 8.09
CA ALA A 57 -4.91 -8.71 8.60
C ALA A 57 -6.41 -8.45 8.84
N PHE A 58 -7.29 -8.80 7.91
CA PHE A 58 -8.74 -8.64 8.08
C PHE A 58 -9.30 -9.51 9.22
N ILE A 59 -8.86 -10.77 9.32
CA ILE A 59 -9.23 -11.65 10.44
C ILE A 59 -8.77 -11.05 11.78
N SER A 60 -7.55 -10.53 11.81
CA SER A 60 -6.99 -9.87 13.00
C SER A 60 -7.73 -8.57 13.34
N ALA A 61 -8.11 -7.80 12.33
CA ALA A 61 -8.91 -6.59 12.48
C ALA A 61 -10.28 -6.92 13.06
N TYR A 62 -11.00 -7.91 12.52
CA TYR A 62 -12.29 -8.36 13.04
C TYR A 62 -12.21 -8.73 14.53
N ARG A 63 -11.21 -9.54 14.91
CA ARG A 63 -10.98 -9.95 16.30
C ARG A 63 -10.63 -8.77 17.22
N ALA A 64 -9.92 -7.78 16.70
CA ALA A 64 -9.48 -6.61 17.47
C ALA A 64 -10.50 -5.45 17.47
N LEU A 65 -11.52 -5.49 16.61
CA LEU A 65 -12.41 -4.37 16.31
C LEU A 65 -13.14 -3.85 17.55
N LYS A 66 -13.57 -4.74 18.46
CA LYS A 66 -14.20 -4.37 19.75
C LYS A 66 -13.32 -3.48 20.63
N ARG A 67 -12.00 -3.48 20.40
CA ARG A 67 -11.02 -2.66 21.14
C ARG A 67 -10.67 -1.36 20.42
N PHE A 68 -11.15 -1.14 19.20
CA PHE A 68 -10.96 0.13 18.50
C PHE A 68 -11.75 1.23 19.23
N ARG A 69 -11.07 2.32 19.61
CA ARG A 69 -11.64 3.41 20.42
C ARG A 69 -11.84 4.71 19.62
N GLY A 70 -11.92 4.61 18.29
CA GLY A 70 -11.94 5.75 17.38
C GLY A 70 -10.54 6.21 16.96
N GLY A 71 -10.50 7.31 16.21
CA GLY A 71 -9.31 7.73 15.45
C GLY A 71 -9.58 7.55 13.96
N SER A 72 -8.52 7.35 13.17
CA SER A 72 -8.67 6.94 11.76
C SER A 72 -8.74 5.43 11.71
N PHE A 73 -9.90 4.88 11.32
CA PHE A 73 -10.04 3.44 11.12
C PHE A 73 -9.06 2.94 10.05
N ARG A 74 -8.93 3.69 8.95
CA ARG A 74 -7.96 3.43 7.88
C ARG A 74 -6.54 3.22 8.43
N ALA A 75 -6.03 4.17 9.21
CA ALA A 75 -4.67 4.06 9.76
C ALA A 75 -4.52 2.91 10.76
N TRP A 76 -5.57 2.63 11.55
CA TRP A 76 -5.59 1.50 12.45
C TRP A 76 -5.53 0.16 11.70
N LEU A 77 -6.33 0.02 10.64
CA LEU A 77 -6.35 -1.17 9.79
C LEU A 77 -5.02 -1.38 9.07
N LEU A 78 -4.49 -0.35 8.39
CA LEU A 78 -3.21 -0.44 7.68
C LEU A 78 -2.03 -0.76 8.61
N ARG A 79 -2.11 -0.35 9.90
CA ARG A 79 -1.15 -0.79 10.92
C ARG A 79 -1.23 -2.29 11.17
N ILE A 80 -2.42 -2.88 11.16
CA ILE A 80 -2.59 -4.34 11.30
C ILE A 80 -1.98 -5.05 10.09
N VAL A 81 -2.24 -4.55 8.87
CA VAL A 81 -1.64 -5.07 7.63
C VAL A 81 -0.11 -5.06 7.69
N THR A 82 0.49 -3.93 8.08
CA THR A 82 1.96 -3.83 8.19
C THR A 82 2.52 -4.84 9.20
N ASN A 83 1.83 -5.09 10.32
CA ASN A 83 2.28 -6.09 11.27
C ASN A 83 2.16 -7.51 10.71
N ALA A 84 1.06 -7.83 10.01
CA ALA A 84 0.86 -9.14 9.38
C ALA A 84 1.95 -9.45 8.35
N CYS A 85 2.30 -8.47 7.51
CA CYS A 85 3.39 -8.62 6.53
C CYS A 85 4.74 -8.86 7.22
N TYR A 86 5.06 -8.10 8.28
CA TYR A 86 6.30 -8.29 9.03
C TYR A 86 6.34 -9.60 9.83
N ASP A 87 5.18 -10.12 10.23
CA ASP A 87 5.10 -11.45 10.83
C ASP A 87 5.39 -12.52 9.77
N GLU A 88 4.87 -12.38 8.56
CA GLU A 88 5.08 -13.34 7.48
C GLU A 88 6.52 -13.34 6.95
N LEU A 89 7.10 -12.16 6.70
CA LEU A 89 8.52 -12.04 6.35
C LEU A 89 9.45 -12.67 7.41
N ARG A 90 9.08 -12.57 8.70
CA ARG A 90 9.83 -13.23 9.79
C ARG A 90 9.67 -14.74 9.78
N ARG A 91 8.51 -15.26 9.34
CA ARG A 91 8.28 -16.71 9.18
C ARG A 91 9.07 -17.26 8.01
N HIS A 92 9.03 -16.61 6.84
CA HIS A 92 9.80 -16.99 5.65
C HIS A 92 11.31 -17.07 5.96
N LYS A 93 11.84 -16.08 6.71
CA LYS A 93 13.25 -16.11 7.14
C LYS A 93 13.61 -17.27 8.08
N ARG A 94 12.65 -17.76 8.87
CA ARG A 94 12.84 -18.88 9.83
C ARG A 94 12.59 -20.25 9.20
N ARG A 95 11.83 -20.32 8.12
CA ARG A 95 11.51 -21.52 7.36
C ARG A 95 11.59 -21.18 5.87
N PRO A 96 12.78 -21.29 5.26
CA PRO A 96 12.90 -21.12 3.82
C PRO A 96 11.97 -22.14 3.16
N GLN A 97 10.88 -21.68 2.56
CA GLN A 97 10.07 -22.54 1.70
C GLN A 97 10.87 -22.75 0.42
N ILE A 98 11.04 -24.01 0.04
CA ILE A 98 11.50 -24.37 -1.29
C ILE A 98 10.31 -24.07 -2.20
N SER A 99 10.33 -22.92 -2.87
CA SER A 99 9.43 -22.66 -3.99
C SER A 99 9.76 -23.66 -5.10
N TRP A 100 8.75 -24.34 -5.63
CA TRP A 100 8.86 -25.25 -6.77
C TRP A 100 8.38 -24.58 -8.05
N GLU A 101 8.71 -23.31 -8.24
CA GLU A 101 8.40 -22.61 -9.49
C GLU A 101 9.67 -22.11 -10.17
N GLU A 102 9.94 -22.88 -11.22
CA GLU A 102 10.83 -22.71 -12.36
C GLU A 102 10.45 -21.45 -13.15
N PHE A 103 11.47 -20.82 -13.73
CA PHE A 103 11.43 -19.67 -14.64
C PHE A 103 10.06 -19.34 -15.29
N GLY A 104 9.56 -18.13 -15.02
CA GLY A 104 8.52 -17.48 -15.81
C GLY A 104 8.73 -15.98 -15.75
N ASP A 105 8.85 -15.34 -16.91
CA ASP A 105 8.94 -13.89 -17.05
C ASP A 105 7.83 -13.19 -16.25
N VAL A 106 8.22 -12.13 -15.55
CA VAL A 106 7.29 -11.23 -14.88
C VAL A 106 6.58 -10.42 -15.97
N ASP A 107 5.49 -10.96 -16.48
CA ASP A 107 4.47 -10.20 -17.21
C ASP A 107 3.41 -9.79 -16.17
N GLU A 108 3.59 -8.60 -15.61
CA GLU A 108 2.76 -8.07 -14.54
C GLU A 108 1.52 -7.43 -15.17
N GLU A 109 0.41 -8.18 -15.24
CA GLU A 109 -0.91 -7.63 -15.51
C GLU A 109 -1.32 -6.73 -14.34
N ALA A 110 -1.01 -5.44 -14.47
CA ALA A 110 -1.49 -4.40 -13.58
C ALA A 110 -3.03 -4.39 -13.54
N ASN A 111 -3.57 -4.53 -12.32
CA ASN A 111 -4.97 -4.35 -11.95
C ASN A 111 -5.66 -3.21 -12.77
N PRO A 112 -6.62 -3.51 -13.66
CA PRO A 112 -7.18 -2.53 -14.57
C PRO A 112 -8.26 -1.70 -13.86
N HIS A 113 -7.85 -0.70 -13.10
CA HIS A 113 -8.78 0.35 -12.67
C HIS A 113 -8.85 1.45 -13.74
N MET A 114 -9.96 1.42 -14.48
CA MET A 114 -10.49 2.43 -15.42
C MET A 114 -9.53 2.84 -16.54
N ALA A 115 -9.52 2.04 -17.61
CA ALA A 115 -9.17 2.55 -18.93
C ALA A 115 -10.27 3.54 -19.35
N ASP A 116 -9.93 4.82 -19.30
CA ASP A 116 -10.74 5.88 -19.91
C ASP A 116 -10.71 5.67 -21.43
N THR A 117 -11.85 5.38 -22.04
CA THR A 117 -12.01 5.14 -23.49
C THR A 117 -11.71 6.37 -24.36
N SER A 118 -11.26 7.48 -23.78
CA SER A 118 -10.86 8.70 -24.48
C SER A 118 -9.35 8.79 -24.79
N VAL A 119 -8.53 7.86 -24.30
CA VAL A 119 -7.07 7.88 -24.44
C VAL A 119 -6.64 7.12 -25.71
N SER A 120 -5.76 7.72 -26.52
CA SER A 120 -5.24 7.04 -27.71
C SER A 120 -4.36 5.82 -27.33
N PRO A 121 -4.23 4.80 -28.20
CA PRO A 121 -3.38 3.64 -27.91
C PRO A 121 -1.93 3.99 -27.57
N GLU A 122 -1.38 5.02 -28.22
CA GLU A 122 -0.03 5.53 -27.97
C GLU A 122 0.10 6.17 -26.58
N GLU A 123 -0.90 6.95 -26.16
CA GLU A 123 -0.92 7.55 -24.82
C GLU A 123 -1.12 6.49 -23.72
N ALA A 124 -1.92 5.46 -23.99
CA ALA A 124 -2.13 4.35 -23.05
C ALA A 124 -0.81 3.56 -22.84
N LEU A 125 -0.09 3.27 -23.92
CA LEU A 125 1.22 2.61 -23.86
C LEU A 125 2.24 3.47 -23.09
N ALA A 126 2.35 4.76 -23.40
CA ALA A 126 3.27 5.66 -22.71
C ALA A 126 2.93 5.81 -21.20
N GLN A 127 1.66 5.73 -20.83
CA GLN A 127 1.23 5.71 -19.43
C GLN A 127 1.60 4.38 -18.73
N GLN A 128 1.54 3.26 -19.44
CA GLN A 128 1.98 1.96 -18.93
C GLN A 128 3.49 1.96 -18.70
N GLU A 129 4.29 2.34 -19.70
CA GLU A 129 5.76 2.42 -19.57
C GLU A 129 6.19 3.34 -18.41
N LEU A 130 5.50 4.47 -18.23
CA LEU A 130 5.76 5.36 -17.10
C LEU A 130 5.39 4.73 -15.75
N ARG A 131 4.28 3.97 -15.67
CA ARG A 131 3.89 3.25 -14.45
C ARG A 131 4.94 2.21 -14.10
N ASP A 132 5.35 1.38 -15.06
CA ASP A 132 6.35 0.33 -14.86
C ASP A 132 7.69 0.92 -14.39
N LEU A 133 8.12 2.03 -15.00
CA LEU A 133 9.32 2.75 -14.59
C LEU A 133 9.21 3.25 -13.14
N LEU A 134 8.08 3.85 -12.77
CA LEU A 134 7.84 4.33 -11.42
C LEU A 134 7.83 3.19 -10.41
N GLU A 135 7.15 2.09 -10.70
CA GLU A 135 7.07 0.91 -9.83
C GLU A 135 8.46 0.28 -9.60
N ARG A 136 9.23 0.07 -10.68
CA ARG A 136 10.61 -0.40 -10.60
C ARG A 136 11.50 0.54 -9.80
N THR A 137 11.33 1.86 -9.96
CA THR A 137 12.09 2.86 -9.21
C THR A 137 11.73 2.86 -7.73
N ILE A 138 10.43 2.78 -7.41
CA ILE A 138 9.93 2.69 -6.04
C ILE A 138 10.48 1.42 -5.37
N ALA A 139 10.54 0.30 -6.10
CA ALA A 139 11.09 -0.96 -5.59
C ALA A 139 12.56 -0.85 -5.17
N LYS A 140 13.37 -0.02 -5.85
CA LYS A 140 14.79 0.24 -5.53
C LYS A 140 15.00 1.09 -4.27
N LEU A 141 13.97 1.76 -3.76
CA LEU A 141 14.09 2.58 -2.55
C LEU A 141 14.35 1.71 -1.31
N PRO A 142 15.13 2.22 -0.33
CA PRO A 142 15.20 1.60 0.99
C PRO A 142 13.79 1.42 1.58
N GLN A 143 13.51 0.27 2.19
CA GLN A 143 12.16 -0.13 2.63
C GLN A 143 11.42 0.96 3.43
N HIS A 144 12.11 1.67 4.33
CA HIS A 144 11.51 2.73 5.14
C HIS A 144 11.16 4.00 4.34
N GLN A 145 11.92 4.30 3.27
CA GLN A 145 11.62 5.39 2.34
C GLN A 145 10.45 4.99 1.44
N ARG A 146 10.51 3.80 0.84
CA ARG A 146 9.44 3.20 0.02
C ARG A 146 8.10 3.23 0.74
N MET A 147 8.06 2.69 1.96
CA MET A 147 6.87 2.66 2.81
C MET A 147 6.31 4.06 3.09
N THR A 148 7.19 5.02 3.39
CA THR A 148 6.77 6.38 3.69
C THR A 148 6.16 7.05 2.45
N LEU A 149 6.76 6.83 1.28
CA LEU A 149 6.27 7.35 0.00
C LEU A 149 4.92 6.75 -0.36
N ILE A 150 4.77 5.42 -0.30
CA ILE A 150 3.50 4.75 -0.61
C ILE A 150 2.37 5.24 0.30
N LEU A 151 2.58 5.24 1.62
CA LEU A 151 1.53 5.64 2.56
C LEU A 151 1.09 7.08 2.33
N VAL A 152 2.03 8.00 2.08
CA VAL A 152 1.70 9.43 1.97
C VAL A 152 1.30 9.83 0.55
N ASP A 153 2.13 9.54 -0.44
CA ASP A 153 2.00 10.09 -1.80
C ASP A 153 1.05 9.25 -2.66
N GLN A 154 1.04 7.92 -2.48
CA GLN A 154 0.17 7.02 -3.25
C GLN A 154 -1.18 6.79 -2.55
N MET A 155 -1.18 6.52 -1.24
CA MET A 155 -2.40 6.24 -0.47
C MET A 155 -3.02 7.49 0.19
N GLY A 156 -2.36 8.64 0.11
CA GLY A 156 -2.90 9.90 0.61
C GLY A 156 -3.05 9.97 2.14
N LEU A 157 -2.26 9.23 2.92
CA LEU A 157 -2.29 9.34 4.37
C LEU A 157 -1.68 10.66 4.82
N SER A 158 -2.27 11.26 5.85
CA SER A 158 -1.59 12.34 6.56
C SER A 158 -0.33 11.82 7.25
N TYR A 159 0.63 12.70 7.52
CA TYR A 159 1.84 12.32 8.25
C TYR A 159 1.55 11.70 9.63
N LYS A 160 0.41 12.05 10.24
CA LYS A 160 -0.02 11.49 11.53
C LYS A 160 -0.50 10.04 11.36
N GLU A 161 -1.29 9.73 10.35
CA GLU A 161 -1.72 8.35 10.04
C GLU A 161 -0.51 7.49 9.66
N ALA A 162 0.34 7.98 8.75
CA ALA A 162 1.53 7.26 8.33
C ALA A 162 2.49 6.97 9.51
N ALA A 163 2.61 7.91 10.44
CA ALA A 163 3.37 7.70 11.69
C ALA A 163 2.77 6.60 12.57
N GLN A 164 1.45 6.50 12.65
CA GLN A 164 0.75 5.45 13.39
C GLN A 164 0.94 4.07 12.74
N VAL A 165 0.81 4.00 11.41
CA VAL A 165 1.03 2.77 10.63
C VAL A 165 2.46 2.27 10.81
N MET A 166 3.45 3.14 10.62
CA MET A 166 4.88 2.80 10.70
C MET A 166 5.46 2.75 12.12
N ARG A 167 4.68 3.15 13.15
CA ARG A 167 5.12 3.27 14.55
C ARG A 167 6.37 4.14 14.74
N VAL A 168 6.38 5.32 14.12
CA VAL A 168 7.47 6.31 14.24
C VAL A 168 6.93 7.69 14.61
N ALA A 169 7.81 8.62 14.95
CA ALA A 169 7.39 10.01 15.15
C ALA A 169 6.96 10.66 13.83
N GLN A 170 6.00 11.60 13.88
CA GLN A 170 5.56 12.35 12.71
C GLN A 170 6.71 13.11 12.02
N GLY A 171 7.69 13.60 12.79
CA GLY A 171 8.90 14.21 12.25
C GLY A 171 9.75 13.23 11.42
N THR A 172 9.80 11.96 11.81
CA THR A 172 10.48 10.90 11.06
C THR A 172 9.79 10.61 9.72
N VAL A 173 8.45 10.69 9.67
CA VAL A 173 7.71 10.57 8.40
C VAL A 173 8.11 11.69 7.44
N LYS A 174 8.14 12.94 7.93
CA LYS A 174 8.54 14.09 7.12
C LYS A 174 9.95 13.93 6.53
N SER A 175 10.92 13.58 7.38
CA SER A 175 12.32 13.44 6.94
C SER A 175 12.51 12.25 6.00
N ARG A 176 11.85 11.11 6.25
CA ARG A 176 11.89 9.95 5.35
C ARG A 176 11.25 10.24 4.00
N LEU A 177 10.12 10.96 3.96
CA LEU A 177 9.46 11.33 2.72
C LEU A 177 10.32 12.25 1.87
N ALA A 178 10.94 13.27 2.47
CA ALA A 178 11.86 14.16 1.77
C ALA A 178 13.03 13.38 1.17
N ARG A 179 13.65 12.48 1.95
CA ARG A 179 14.72 11.58 1.47
C ARG A 179 14.22 10.66 0.35
N ALA A 180 13.03 10.06 0.49
CA ALA A 180 12.45 9.17 -0.50
C ALA A 180 12.29 9.87 -1.85
N ARG A 181 11.74 11.09 -1.86
CA ARG A 181 11.57 11.89 -3.09
C ARG A 181 12.91 12.29 -3.71
N GLN A 182 13.91 12.64 -2.91
CA GLN A 182 15.27 12.91 -3.40
C GLN A 182 15.90 11.67 -4.04
N THR A 183 15.79 10.50 -3.39
CA THR A 183 16.29 9.23 -3.94
C THR A 183 15.56 8.87 -5.23
N MET A 184 14.23 9.00 -5.27
CA MET A 184 13.42 8.80 -6.49
C MET A 184 13.90 9.69 -7.62
N GLN A 185 14.08 10.99 -7.35
CA GLN A 185 14.56 11.94 -8.35
C GLN A 185 15.93 11.53 -8.90
N SER A 186 16.86 11.15 -8.03
CA SER A 186 18.19 10.70 -8.46
C SER A 186 18.14 9.44 -9.32
N LEU A 187 17.28 8.48 -8.97
CA LEU A 187 17.12 7.24 -9.74
C LEU A 187 16.48 7.50 -11.11
N LEU A 188 15.40 8.30 -11.15
CA LEU A 188 14.74 8.67 -12.41
C LEU A 188 15.66 9.47 -13.33
N GLN A 189 16.53 10.33 -12.78
CA GLN A 189 17.52 11.07 -13.57
C GLN A 189 18.57 10.14 -14.22
N SER A 190 18.93 9.04 -13.56
CA SER A 190 19.83 8.05 -14.15
C SER A 190 19.19 7.22 -15.27
N GLU A 191 17.86 7.23 -15.34
CA GLU A 191 17.05 6.53 -16.34
C GLU A 191 16.28 7.53 -17.23
N SER A 192 16.82 8.74 -17.41
CA SER A 192 16.12 9.87 -18.06
C SER A 192 15.68 9.58 -19.50
N GLU A 193 16.36 8.66 -20.19
CA GLU A 193 16.00 8.21 -21.54
C GLU A 193 14.65 7.47 -21.57
N LEU A 194 14.27 6.80 -20.48
CA LEU A 194 13.00 6.07 -20.34
C LEU A 194 11.83 6.99 -19.94
N LEU A 195 12.11 8.23 -19.54
CA LEU A 195 11.05 9.18 -19.22
C LEU A 195 10.37 9.67 -20.51
N PRO A 196 9.03 9.84 -20.51
CA PRO A 196 8.34 10.55 -21.57
C PRO A 196 8.95 11.94 -21.78
N HIS A 197 9.01 12.41 -23.03
CA HIS A 197 9.69 13.65 -23.40
C HIS A 197 9.35 14.87 -22.52
N ARG A 198 8.10 14.99 -22.08
CA ARG A 198 7.62 16.07 -21.18
C ARG A 198 8.24 16.07 -19.77
N TYR A 199 8.87 14.96 -19.36
CA TYR A 199 9.48 14.79 -18.04
C TYR A 199 11.01 14.68 -18.09
N ARG A 200 11.62 14.73 -19.28
CA ARG A 200 13.08 14.83 -19.41
C ARG A 200 13.49 16.26 -19.05
N LEU A 201 14.36 16.40 -18.03
CA LEU A 201 14.93 17.67 -17.58
C LEU A 201 16.14 18.07 -18.41
#